data_AF-A0A7G9RD92-F1
#
_entry.id   AF-A0A7G9RD92-F1
#
_cell.length_a   1.000
_cell.length_b   1.000
_cell.length_c   1.000
_cell.angle_alpha   90.00
_cell.angle_beta   90.00
_cell.angle_gamma   90.00
#
_symmetry.space_group_name_H-M   'P 1'
#
loop_
_entity.id
_entity.type
_entity.pdbx_description
1 polymer ?
#
loop_
_entity_poly.entity_id
_entity_poly.type
_entity_poly.pdbx_seq_one_letter_code
_entity_poly.pdbx_strand_id
1 'polypeptide(L)'
;MPDEAWEEDGSPDPSNQEYGDWHEVSGPELELLIAWETRELRRLDGVSASPEAFEKNASEVVSDPDDTDWDATELSEYLDFGIVSCVAALNFLGVPTTSSCRGHYGSRVGRDVPYVRFVGDEIDEATWDLIRTRAQEIGCQLAGCGNGLIEIIGSSCAELLAFARSVREAQPS
;
A
#
# COMPACT_ATOMS: atom_id res chain seq x y z
N MET A 1 1.44 27.65 18.42
CA MET A 1 0.34 27.32 17.49
C MET A 1 -0.39 26.18 18.17
N PRO A 2 -1.68 26.31 18.50
CA PRO A 2 -2.35 25.31 19.31
C PRO A 2 -2.51 24.00 18.54
N ASP A 3 -2.34 22.91 19.27
CA ASP A 3 -2.56 21.52 18.87
C ASP A 3 -4.05 21.33 18.52
N GLU A 4 -4.36 21.11 17.24
CA GLU A 4 -5.64 20.52 16.85
C GLU A 4 -5.44 19.00 16.83
N ALA A 5 -5.75 18.38 17.97
CA ALA A 5 -6.02 16.96 18.03
C ALA A 5 -7.32 16.72 17.24
N TRP A 6 -7.19 16.06 16.10
CA TRP A 6 -8.32 15.62 15.30
C TRP A 6 -8.94 14.43 16.02
N GLU A 7 -10.12 14.62 16.62
CA GLU A 7 -10.95 13.51 17.09
C GLU A 7 -11.54 12.83 15.85
N GLU A 8 -10.89 11.76 15.38
CA GLU A 8 -11.50 10.80 14.47
C GLU A 8 -12.63 10.09 15.24
N ASP A 9 -13.87 10.36 14.85
CA ASP A 9 -15.01 9.48 15.10
C ASP A 9 -14.60 8.09 14.59
N GLY A 10 -14.33 7.15 15.50
CA GLY A 10 -13.87 5.79 15.21
C GLY A 10 -14.88 4.90 14.48
N SER A 11 -15.74 5.49 13.64
CA SER A 11 -16.53 4.76 12.66
C SER A 11 -15.64 4.32 11.49
N PRO A 12 -15.66 3.03 11.10
CA PRO A 12 -14.92 2.55 9.95
C PRO A 12 -15.43 3.25 8.70
N ASP A 13 -14.54 3.99 8.02
CA ASP A 13 -14.83 4.61 6.73
C ASP A 13 -15.07 3.49 5.69
N PRO A 14 -16.23 3.41 5.03
CA PRO A 14 -16.50 2.40 4.02
C PRO A 14 -15.64 2.50 2.76
N SER A 15 -14.83 3.56 2.62
CA SER A 15 -13.79 3.70 1.58
C SER A 15 -12.41 3.21 2.03
N ASN A 16 -12.22 2.92 3.32
CA ASN A 16 -11.05 2.20 3.79
C ASN A 16 -11.27 0.71 3.52
N GLN A 17 -10.42 0.14 2.68
CA GLN A 17 -10.41 -1.30 2.49
C GLN A 17 -9.64 -1.92 3.65
N GLU A 18 -10.28 -2.88 4.34
CA GLU A 18 -9.62 -3.67 5.37
C GLU A 18 -8.73 -4.71 4.68
N TYR A 19 -7.42 -4.50 4.72
CA TYR A 19 -6.43 -5.51 4.29
C TYR A 19 -6.02 -6.43 5.46
N GLY A 20 -6.86 -6.49 6.50
CA GLY A 20 -6.54 -7.11 7.79
C GLY A 20 -6.35 -8.63 7.77
N ASP A 21 -6.77 -9.30 6.69
CA ASP A 21 -6.77 -10.77 6.59
C ASP A 21 -5.65 -11.33 5.70
N TRP A 22 -4.61 -10.54 5.40
CA TRP A 22 -3.48 -11.03 4.58
C TRP A 22 -2.62 -11.99 5.40
N HIS A 23 -2.62 -13.26 4.99
CA HIS A 23 -1.75 -14.30 5.53
C HIS A 23 -0.28 -14.02 5.18
N GLU A 24 0.64 -14.73 5.85
CA GLU A 24 2.10 -14.63 5.64
C GLU A 24 2.44 -14.66 4.13
N VAL A 25 2.94 -13.54 3.60
CA VAL A 25 3.38 -13.43 2.21
C VAL A 25 4.83 -13.89 2.12
N SER A 26 5.12 -14.86 1.25
CA SER A 26 6.50 -15.30 1.02
C SER A 26 7.27 -14.34 0.12
N GLY A 27 8.61 -14.38 0.21
CA GLY A 27 9.49 -13.55 -0.63
C GLY A 27 9.25 -13.70 -2.15
N PRO A 28 9.11 -14.93 -2.70
CA PRO A 28 8.78 -15.14 -4.10
C PRO A 28 7.40 -14.59 -4.50
N GLU A 29 6.41 -14.69 -3.62
CA GLU A 29 5.07 -14.16 -3.87
C GLU A 29 5.08 -12.64 -3.95
N LEU A 30 5.79 -11.99 -3.01
CA LEU A 30 6.01 -10.55 -3.02
C LEU A 30 6.74 -10.08 -4.29
N GLU A 31 7.75 -10.81 -4.76
CA GLU A 31 8.46 -10.48 -6.01
C GLU A 31 7.54 -10.52 -7.23
N LEU A 32 6.73 -11.56 -7.34
CA LEU A 32 5.80 -11.73 -8.46
C LEU A 32 4.72 -10.64 -8.46
N LEU A 33 4.19 -10.30 -7.28
CA LEU A 33 3.26 -9.19 -7.11
C LEU A 33 3.88 -7.85 -7.53
N ILE A 34 5.09 -7.54 -7.05
CA ILE A 34 5.81 -6.31 -7.43
C ILE A 34 6.05 -6.25 -8.94
N ALA A 35 6.42 -7.37 -9.56
CA ALA A 35 6.67 -7.44 -11.00
C ALA A 35 5.39 -7.19 -11.81
N TRP A 36 4.27 -7.79 -11.37
CA TRP A 36 2.95 -7.60 -11.97
C TRP A 36 2.50 -6.14 -11.85
N GLU A 37 2.51 -5.56 -10.65
CA GLU A 37 2.09 -4.16 -10.44
C GLU A 37 2.96 -3.18 -11.23
N THR A 38 4.27 -3.45 -11.32
CA THR A 38 5.18 -2.62 -12.12
C THR A 38 4.81 -2.63 -13.60
N ARG A 39 4.44 -3.80 -14.14
CA ARG A 39 4.06 -3.96 -15.54
C ARG A 39 2.77 -3.19 -15.82
N GLU A 40 1.76 -3.36 -14.98
CA GLU A 40 0.47 -2.71 -15.16
C GLU A 40 0.53 -1.20 -14.94
N LEU A 41 1.26 -0.71 -13.94
CA LEU A 41 1.45 0.73 -13.75
C LEU A 41 2.10 1.38 -14.98
N ARG A 42 3.09 0.73 -15.61
CA ARG A 42 3.71 1.23 -16.85
C ARG A 42 2.72 1.23 -18.02
N ARG A 43 1.86 0.21 -18.11
CA ARG A 43 0.82 0.13 -19.15
C ARG A 43 -0.20 1.25 -18.95
N LEU A 44 -0.66 1.46 -17.72
CA LEU A 44 -1.63 2.48 -17.34
C LEU A 44 -1.10 3.90 -17.55
N ASP A 45 0.16 4.17 -17.19
CA ASP A 45 0.83 5.45 -17.42
C ASP A 45 0.84 5.81 -18.93
N GLY A 46 1.03 4.82 -19.80
CA GLY A 46 1.03 5.01 -21.25
C GLY A 46 -0.35 5.32 -21.88
N VAL A 47 -1.46 5.09 -21.17
CA VAL A 47 -2.83 5.20 -21.72
C VAL A 47 -3.76 6.11 -20.92
N SER A 48 -3.36 6.52 -19.71
CA SER A 48 -4.20 7.31 -18.80
C SER A 48 -3.83 8.78 -18.88
N ALA A 49 -4.72 9.60 -19.46
CA ALA A 49 -4.48 11.03 -19.68
C ALA A 49 -4.83 11.92 -18.47
N SER A 50 -5.51 11.37 -17.46
CA SER A 50 -5.91 12.08 -16.24
C SER A 50 -6.02 11.12 -15.05
N PRO A 51 -6.08 11.62 -13.80
CA PRO A 51 -6.32 10.79 -12.61
C PRO A 51 -7.61 9.96 -12.69
N GLU A 52 -8.71 10.53 -13.21
CA GLU A 52 -9.98 9.81 -13.38
C GLU A 52 -9.88 8.73 -14.45
N ALA A 53 -9.12 9.00 -15.53
CA ALA A 53 -8.84 7.99 -16.54
C ALA A 53 -7.97 6.86 -15.98
N PHE A 54 -7.00 7.18 -15.12
CA PHE A 54 -6.19 6.19 -14.42
C PHE A 54 -7.03 5.32 -13.50
N GLU A 55 -7.92 5.90 -12.69
CA GLU A 55 -8.83 5.16 -11.82
C GLU A 55 -9.72 4.20 -12.62
N LYS A 56 -10.36 4.71 -13.69
CA LYS A 56 -11.19 3.89 -14.56
C LYS A 56 -10.40 2.74 -15.20
N ASN A 57 -9.26 3.05 -15.83
CA ASN A 57 -8.43 2.06 -16.52
C ASN A 57 -7.87 1.03 -15.53
N ALA A 58 -7.51 1.46 -14.31
CA ALA A 58 -7.06 0.58 -13.23
C ALA A 58 -8.18 -0.41 -12.85
N SER A 59 -9.41 0.06 -12.64
CA SER A 59 -10.55 -0.81 -12.34
C SER A 59 -10.83 -1.84 -13.44
N GLU A 60 -10.59 -1.50 -14.71
CA GLU A 60 -10.72 -2.44 -15.83
C GLU A 60 -9.67 -3.56 -15.78
N VAL A 61 -8.42 -3.28 -15.37
CA VAL A 61 -7.36 -4.29 -15.20
C VAL A 61 -7.74 -5.33 -14.14
N VAL A 62 -8.34 -4.84 -13.06
CA VAL A 62 -8.73 -5.60 -11.88
C VAL A 62 -9.93 -6.50 -12.17
N SER A 63 -10.77 -6.11 -13.14
CA SER A 63 -12.02 -6.80 -13.49
C SER A 63 -11.86 -7.93 -14.53
N ASP A 64 -10.67 -8.11 -15.12
CA ASP A 64 -10.37 -9.12 -16.13
C ASP A 64 -9.28 -10.11 -15.64
N PRO A 65 -9.64 -11.06 -14.77
CA PRO A 65 -8.69 -11.99 -14.14
C PRO A 65 -8.13 -13.06 -15.11
N ASP A 66 -8.64 -13.15 -16.34
CA ASP A 66 -8.23 -14.17 -17.33
C ASP A 66 -6.83 -13.90 -17.93
N ASP A 67 -6.23 -12.72 -17.70
CA ASP A 67 -4.90 -12.31 -18.22
C ASP A 67 -3.78 -12.33 -17.15
N THR A 68 -4.04 -12.96 -16.00
CA THR A 68 -3.03 -13.20 -14.97
C THR A 68 -2.70 -14.68 -14.86
N ASP A 69 -1.47 -15.06 -15.23
CA ASP A 69 -0.88 -16.41 -15.03
C ASP A 69 -0.74 -16.82 -13.53
N TRP A 70 -1.11 -15.91 -12.63
CA TRP A 70 -1.15 -16.08 -11.18
C TRP A 70 -2.61 -16.37 -10.81
N ASP A 71 -2.87 -17.24 -9.81
CA ASP A 71 -4.20 -17.45 -9.24
C ASP A 71 -4.62 -16.18 -8.48
N ALA A 72 -4.89 -15.13 -9.25
CA ALA A 72 -5.04 -13.77 -8.80
C ALA A 72 -6.41 -13.56 -8.21
N THR A 73 -7.30 -14.55 -8.28
CA THR A 73 -8.69 -14.43 -7.87
C THR A 73 -8.86 -13.92 -6.43
N GLU A 74 -7.96 -14.25 -5.50
CA GLU A 74 -8.00 -13.71 -4.13
C GLU A 74 -7.31 -12.34 -3.98
N LEU A 75 -6.31 -12.01 -4.80
CA LEU A 75 -5.61 -10.72 -4.73
C LEU A 75 -6.30 -9.65 -5.60
N SER A 76 -6.94 -10.07 -6.69
CA SER A 76 -7.50 -9.25 -7.76
C SER A 76 -8.78 -8.54 -7.36
N GLU A 77 -9.51 -9.02 -6.36
CA GLU A 77 -10.67 -8.30 -5.84
C GLU A 77 -10.28 -7.05 -5.01
N TYR A 78 -8.98 -6.88 -4.71
CA TYR A 78 -8.44 -5.89 -3.75
C TYR A 78 -7.32 -4.99 -4.32
N LEU A 79 -7.09 -5.00 -5.64
CA LEU A 79 -5.90 -4.38 -6.26
C LEU A 79 -5.93 -2.86 -6.33
N ASP A 80 -5.51 -2.24 -5.23
CA ASP A 80 -5.03 -0.87 -5.21
C ASP A 80 -3.53 -0.83 -5.49
N PHE A 81 -3.18 -0.37 -6.70
CA PHE A 81 -1.78 -0.26 -7.13
C PHE A 81 -0.94 0.54 -6.11
N GLY A 82 0.23 0.02 -5.76
CA GLY A 82 1.15 0.53 -4.76
C GLY A 82 0.75 0.16 -3.33
N ILE A 83 -0.55 0.12 -3.01
CA ILE A 83 -1.06 -0.23 -1.68
C ILE A 83 -0.83 -1.71 -1.41
N VAL A 84 -1.27 -2.57 -2.33
CA VAL A 84 -1.21 -4.03 -2.19
C VAL A 84 0.22 -4.53 -2.03
N SER A 85 1.15 -4.14 -2.92
CA SER A 85 2.57 -4.49 -2.75
C SER A 85 3.16 -3.97 -1.43
N CYS A 86 2.77 -2.77 -0.99
CA CYS A 86 3.26 -2.21 0.27
C CYS A 86 2.71 -2.96 1.49
N VAL A 87 1.44 -3.35 1.48
CA VAL A 87 0.82 -4.23 2.48
C VAL A 87 1.53 -5.58 2.50
N ALA A 88 1.74 -6.19 1.34
CA ALA A 88 2.42 -7.48 1.20
C ALA A 88 3.86 -7.42 1.73
N ALA A 89 4.58 -6.31 1.48
CA ALA A 89 5.93 -6.10 1.99
C ALA A 89 5.98 -5.97 3.52
N LEU A 90 5.00 -5.31 4.13
CA LEU A 90 4.89 -5.22 5.60
C LEU A 90 4.55 -6.59 6.21
N ASN A 91 3.61 -7.33 5.62
CA ASN A 91 3.28 -8.69 6.07
C ASN A 91 4.45 -9.67 5.91
N PHE A 92 5.26 -9.52 4.85
CA PHE A 92 6.51 -10.27 4.68
C PHE A 92 7.54 -10.00 5.79
N LEU A 93 7.50 -8.81 6.40
CA LEU A 93 8.29 -8.49 7.60
C LEU A 93 7.63 -8.96 8.91
N GLY A 94 6.48 -9.65 8.84
CA GLY A 94 5.70 -10.03 10.01
C GLY A 94 4.98 -8.85 10.68
N VAL A 95 4.80 -7.73 9.98
CA VAL A 95 4.15 -6.52 10.51
C VAL A 95 2.66 -6.53 10.13
N PRO A 96 1.74 -6.61 11.12
CA PRO A 96 0.31 -6.62 10.83
C PRO A 96 -0.17 -5.30 10.23
N THR A 97 -0.87 -5.39 9.10
CA THR A 97 -1.54 -4.27 8.44
C THR A 97 -3.01 -4.18 8.83
N THR A 98 -3.59 -2.98 8.73
CA THR A 98 -5.01 -2.76 9.08
C THR A 98 -5.77 -2.13 7.90
N SER A 99 -6.46 -1.02 8.10
CA SER A 99 -7.14 -0.27 7.04
C SER A 99 -6.14 0.51 6.19
N SER A 100 -6.09 0.26 4.89
CA SER A 100 -5.27 1.05 3.96
C SER A 100 -6.15 1.68 2.89
N CYS A 101 -5.70 2.81 2.33
CA CYS A 101 -6.48 3.54 1.35
C CYS A 101 -5.58 4.04 0.23
N ARG A 102 -6.05 3.87 -1.00
CA ARG A 102 -5.38 4.35 -2.21
C ARG A 102 -5.29 5.87 -2.34
N GLY A 103 -6.03 6.62 -1.52
CA GLY A 103 -6.17 8.05 -1.69
C GLY A 103 -6.94 8.35 -2.98
N HIS A 104 -8.24 8.09 -2.99
CA HIS A 104 -9.08 8.45 -4.14
C HIS A 104 -9.17 9.97 -4.27
N TYR A 105 -8.88 10.47 -5.48
CA TYR A 105 -9.05 11.88 -5.82
C TYR A 105 -10.51 12.29 -5.58
N GLY A 106 -10.72 13.23 -4.65
CA GLY A 106 -12.06 13.72 -4.32
C GLY A 106 -12.88 12.85 -3.35
N SER A 107 -12.31 11.81 -2.74
CA SER A 107 -12.91 11.19 -1.54
C SER A 107 -12.74 12.08 -0.31
N ARG A 108 -13.72 12.07 0.57
CA ARG A 108 -14.10 13.15 1.51
C ARG A 108 -13.13 13.41 2.68
N VAL A 109 -11.88 12.94 2.66
CA VAL A 109 -10.96 13.04 3.81
C VAL A 109 -9.60 13.62 3.43
N GLY A 110 -9.58 14.84 2.89
CA GLY A 110 -8.47 15.79 3.01
C GLY A 110 -7.07 15.41 2.48
N ARG A 111 -6.86 14.22 1.90
CA ARG A 111 -5.57 13.75 1.37
C ARG A 111 -5.78 12.95 0.08
N ASP A 112 -5.32 13.51 -1.03
CA ASP A 112 -5.33 12.87 -2.36
C ASP A 112 -4.09 11.96 -2.59
N VAL A 113 -3.53 11.37 -1.53
CA VAL A 113 -2.26 10.61 -1.59
C VAL A 113 -2.43 9.20 -1.02
N PRO A 114 -1.76 8.19 -1.59
CA PRO A 114 -1.89 6.81 -1.14
C PRO A 114 -1.16 6.58 0.18
N TYR A 115 -1.78 5.79 1.07
CA TYR A 115 -1.17 5.39 2.34
C TYR A 115 -1.52 3.96 2.76
N VAL A 116 -0.58 3.34 3.47
CA VAL A 116 -0.78 2.03 4.11
C VAL A 116 -0.62 2.16 5.61
N ARG A 117 -1.59 1.62 6.37
CA ARG A 117 -1.59 1.68 7.84
C ARG A 117 -1.27 0.33 8.45
N PHE A 118 -0.42 0.33 9.46
CA PHE A 118 0.06 -0.87 10.14
C PHE A 118 0.25 -0.66 11.64
N VAL A 119 0.30 -1.77 12.38
CA VAL A 119 0.46 -1.77 13.83
C VAL A 119 1.94 -1.66 14.19
N GLY A 120 2.31 -0.58 14.87
CA GLY A 120 3.68 -0.28 15.30
C GLY A 120 4.06 -0.81 16.68
N ASP A 121 3.10 -1.09 17.56
CA ASP A 121 3.36 -1.36 18.99
C ASP A 121 4.16 -2.65 19.26
N GLU A 122 4.17 -3.59 18.31
CA GLU A 122 4.82 -4.90 18.46
C GLU A 122 5.98 -5.12 17.49
N ILE A 123 6.41 -4.09 16.76
CA ILE A 123 7.52 -4.19 15.81
C ILE A 123 8.85 -4.18 16.57
N ASP A 124 9.70 -5.18 16.34
CA ASP A 124 11.05 -5.19 16.90
C ASP A 124 11.93 -4.07 16.32
N GLU A 125 12.95 -3.66 17.06
CA GLU A 125 13.79 -2.52 16.70
C GLU A 125 14.47 -2.67 15.32
N ALA A 126 14.87 -3.90 14.95
CA ALA A 126 15.54 -4.13 13.67
C ALA A 126 14.57 -4.01 12.49
N THR A 127 13.36 -4.56 12.63
CA THR A 127 12.29 -4.42 11.63
C THR A 127 11.85 -2.96 11.49
N TRP A 128 11.72 -2.25 12.61
CA TRP A 128 11.37 -0.83 12.60
C TRP A 128 12.44 0.03 11.91
N ASP A 129 13.72 -0.22 12.21
CA ASP A 129 14.83 0.49 11.57
C ASP A 129 14.92 0.21 10.07
N LEU A 130 14.60 -1.02 9.65
CA LEU A 130 14.49 -1.36 8.25
C LEU A 130 13.39 -0.54 7.58
N ILE A 131 12.15 -0.57 8.09
CA ILE A 131 11.02 0.18 7.54
C ILE A 131 11.34 1.67 7.43
N ARG A 132 11.87 2.26 8.51
CA ARG A 132 12.26 3.68 8.56
C ARG A 132 13.33 4.02 7.52
N THR A 133 14.36 3.20 7.41
CA THR A 133 15.45 3.42 6.45
C THR A 133 14.94 3.32 5.01
N ARG A 134 14.15 2.28 4.69
CA ARG A 134 13.61 2.09 3.34
C ARG A 134 12.63 3.19 2.96
N ALA A 135 11.73 3.59 3.87
CA ALA A 135 10.82 4.71 3.64
C ALA A 135 11.58 6.01 3.33
N GLN A 136 12.61 6.32 4.13
CA GLN A 136 13.43 7.51 3.93
C GLN A 136 14.20 7.49 2.60
N GLU A 137 14.79 6.36 2.21
CA GLU A 137 15.54 6.22 0.96
C GLU A 137 14.65 6.43 -0.28
N ILE A 138 13.40 5.99 -0.21
CA ILE A 138 12.43 6.10 -1.31
C ILE A 138 11.74 7.47 -1.35
N GLY A 139 11.58 8.11 -0.18
CA GLY A 139 10.86 9.39 -0.04
C GLY A 139 9.51 9.29 0.64
N CYS A 140 9.07 8.08 1.00
CA CYS A 140 7.84 7.85 1.75
C CYS A 140 7.91 8.51 3.13
N GLN A 141 6.81 9.11 3.54
CA GLN A 141 6.66 9.67 4.88
C GLN A 141 6.16 8.58 5.84
N LEU A 142 6.58 8.68 7.11
CA LEU A 142 6.04 7.89 8.20
C LEU A 142 5.35 8.81 9.20
N ALA A 143 4.09 8.51 9.54
CA ALA A 143 3.29 9.29 10.48
C ALA A 143 2.64 8.37 11.51
N GLY A 144 2.57 8.82 12.77
CA GLY A 144 1.80 8.15 13.80
C GLY A 144 0.37 8.67 13.82
N CYS A 145 -0.61 7.77 13.87
CA CYS A 145 -2.04 8.11 13.83
C CYS A 145 -2.78 7.79 15.15
N GLY A 146 -2.02 7.53 16.23
CA GLY A 146 -2.54 7.18 17.55
C GLY A 146 -2.78 5.68 17.72
N ASN A 147 -2.97 5.25 18.98
CA ASN A 147 -3.25 3.85 19.34
C ASN A 147 -2.26 2.82 18.76
N GLY A 148 -0.98 3.19 18.67
CA GLY A 148 0.05 2.33 18.11
C GLY A 148 0.03 2.16 16.60
N LEU A 149 -0.81 2.91 15.87
CA LEU A 149 -0.91 2.83 14.43
C LEU A 149 0.07 3.78 13.75
N ILE A 150 0.70 3.29 12.69
CA ILE A 150 1.64 4.01 11.85
C ILE A 150 1.13 3.97 10.41
N GLU A 151 1.31 5.08 9.70
CA GLU A 151 1.08 5.17 8.26
C GLU A 151 2.40 5.32 7.52
N ILE A 152 2.55 4.58 6.43
CA ILE A 152 3.47 4.89 5.36
C ILE A 152 2.71 5.60 4.24
N ILE A 153 3.16 6.81 3.89
CA ILE A 153 2.47 7.70 2.96
C ILE A 153 3.40 7.97 1.78
N GLY A 154 2.94 7.61 0.58
CA GLY A 154 3.66 7.90 -0.67
C GLY A 154 3.09 9.15 -1.34
N SER A 155 3.89 9.83 -2.17
CA SER A 155 3.38 10.86 -3.08
C SER A 155 2.69 10.28 -4.32
N SER A 156 2.87 8.98 -4.58
CA SER A 156 2.24 8.25 -5.68
C SER A 156 2.22 6.73 -5.43
N CYS A 157 1.38 6.00 -6.17
CA CYS A 157 1.38 4.53 -6.16
C CYS A 157 2.76 3.93 -6.48
N ALA A 158 3.49 4.56 -7.41
CA ALA A 158 4.82 4.13 -7.80
C ALA A 158 5.83 4.20 -6.65
N GLU A 159 5.67 5.15 -5.74
CA GLU A 159 6.55 5.32 -4.59
C GLU A 159 6.30 4.24 -3.52
N LEU A 160 5.05 3.92 -3.22
CA LEU A 160 4.73 2.79 -2.33
C LEU A 160 5.17 1.44 -2.92
N LEU A 161 5.05 1.27 -4.24
CA LEU A 161 5.60 0.11 -4.94
C LEU A 161 7.13 0.05 -4.86
N ALA A 162 7.81 1.20 -4.96
CA ALA A 162 9.25 1.28 -4.81
C ALA A 162 9.69 0.96 -3.37
N PHE A 163 8.93 1.37 -2.37
CA PHE A 163 9.13 0.96 -0.97
C PHE A 163 9.02 -0.56 -0.82
N ALA A 164 7.95 -1.18 -1.33
CA ALA A 164 7.75 -2.62 -1.26
C ALA A 164 8.94 -3.39 -1.87
N ARG A 165 9.42 -2.94 -3.03
CA ARG A 165 10.63 -3.49 -3.66
C ARG A 165 11.87 -3.32 -2.78
N SER A 166 12.09 -2.14 -2.22
CA SER A 166 13.25 -1.87 -1.38
C SER A 166 13.27 -2.77 -0.14
N VAL A 167 12.10 -3.00 0.48
CA VAL A 167 11.96 -3.95 1.59
C VAL A 167 12.31 -5.37 1.16
N ARG A 168 11.76 -5.84 0.02
CA ARG A 168 12.05 -7.18 -0.50
C ARG A 168 13.54 -7.39 -0.76
N GLU A 169 14.21 -6.42 -1.38
CA GLU A 169 15.63 -6.47 -1.72
C GLU A 169 16.54 -6.47 -0.47
N ALA A 170 16.08 -5.89 0.64
CA ALA A 170 16.86 -5.79 1.87
C ALA A 170 16.85 -7.06 2.74
N GLN A 171 15.93 -8.00 2.48
CA GLN A 171 15.84 -9.28 3.18
C GLN A 171 16.40 -10.42 2.31
N PRO A 172 17.53 -11.04 2.67
CA PRO A 172 18.04 -12.19 1.95
C PRO A 172 17.09 -13.40 2.11
N SER A 173 16.92 -14.15 1.02
CA SER A 173 16.14 -15.40 0.95
C SER A 173 16.65 -16.52 1.85
#